data_AF-T2PPP6-F1
#
_entry.id   AF-T2PPP6-F1
#
_cell.length_a   1.000
_cell.length_b   1.000
_cell.length_c   1.000
_cell.angle_alpha   90.00
_cell.angle_beta   90.00
_cell.angle_gamma   90.00
#
_symmetry.space_group_name_H-M   'P 1'
#
loop_
_entity.id
_entity.type
_entity.pdbx_description
1 polymer ?
#
loop_
_entity_poly.entity_id
_entity_poly.type
_entity_poly.pdbx_seq_one_letter_code
_entity_poly.pdbx_strand_id
1 'polypeptide(L)'
;MNPPHWLSAFVLPNQNESVLNYSTRLFHVFEPSFNPSNIYFRGHKVIGRRRSSPQYGLYECFQHIITKDNDDKSARSFDFERAKRIKWVKDCICNYPDCKKCSYKSCEKPLVWEEQYKGVTRIRILLPSARYLVVLEDAVKKHDCYYLITAFYAHHDNYIDAERNRYERAKRINKTIQ
;
A
#
# COMPACT_ATOMS: atom_id res chain seq x y z
N MET A 1 -12.84 2.15 -16.18
CA MET A 1 -12.18 0.83 -16.13
C MET A 1 -12.40 0.26 -14.74
N ASN A 2 -12.72 -1.02 -14.62
CA ASN A 2 -13.02 -1.64 -13.33
C ASN A 2 -11.73 -1.91 -12.53
N PRO A 3 -11.76 -1.81 -11.18
CA PRO A 3 -10.65 -2.23 -10.35
C PRO A 3 -10.24 -3.70 -10.60
N PRO A 4 -9.00 -4.09 -10.27
CA PRO A 4 -8.57 -5.47 -10.43
C PRO A 4 -9.47 -6.48 -9.69
N HIS A 5 -9.77 -7.60 -10.35
CA HIS A 5 -10.65 -8.65 -9.80
C HIS A 5 -10.13 -9.30 -8.52
N TRP A 6 -8.83 -9.20 -8.27
CA TRP A 6 -8.17 -9.79 -7.10
C TRP A 6 -8.22 -8.90 -5.87
N LEU A 7 -8.81 -7.70 -5.94
CA LEU A 7 -8.99 -6.85 -4.76
C LEU A 7 -10.00 -7.50 -3.81
N SER A 8 -9.56 -7.69 -2.56
CA SER A 8 -10.41 -8.18 -1.49
C SER A 8 -11.55 -7.21 -1.19
N ALA A 9 -12.66 -7.75 -0.67
CA ALA A 9 -13.71 -6.93 -0.09
C ALA A 9 -13.18 -6.07 1.07
N PHE A 10 -13.82 -4.91 1.29
CA PHE A 10 -13.49 -4.03 2.41
C PHE A 10 -13.67 -4.73 3.76
N VAL A 11 -12.81 -4.39 4.71
CA VAL A 11 -12.96 -4.78 6.12
C VAL A 11 -13.69 -3.64 6.82
N LEU A 12 -15.02 -3.66 6.84
CA LEU A 12 -15.83 -2.60 7.46
C LEU A 12 -15.82 -2.68 8.99
N PRO A 13 -16.02 -1.56 9.71
CA PRO A 13 -16.28 -1.58 11.15
C PRO A 13 -17.60 -2.31 11.45
N ASN A 14 -17.66 -2.98 12.59
CA ASN A 14 -18.91 -3.54 13.11
C ASN A 14 -19.81 -2.41 13.66
N GLN A 15 -21.10 -2.69 13.84
CA GLN A 15 -22.02 -1.74 14.46
C GLN A 15 -21.52 -1.36 15.86
N ASN A 16 -21.43 -0.05 16.14
CA ASN A 16 -20.95 0.53 17.41
C ASN A 16 -19.51 0.13 17.81
N GLU A 17 -18.69 -0.35 16.87
CA GLU A 17 -17.28 -0.66 17.14
C GLU A 17 -16.48 0.63 17.35
N SER A 18 -15.74 0.70 18.46
CA SER A 18 -14.83 1.83 18.70
C SER A 18 -13.67 1.82 17.70
N VAL A 19 -13.07 2.98 17.44
CA VAL A 19 -11.87 3.10 16.59
C VAL A 19 -10.74 2.21 17.10
N LEU A 20 -10.59 2.08 18.42
CA LEU A 20 -9.58 1.23 19.04
C LEU A 20 -9.82 -0.25 18.70
N ASN A 21 -11.05 -0.75 18.89
CA ASN A 21 -11.40 -2.14 18.61
C ASN A 21 -11.26 -2.45 17.12
N TYR A 22 -11.72 -1.54 16.27
CA TYR A 22 -11.58 -1.68 14.83
C TYR A 22 -10.10 -1.70 14.42
N SER A 23 -9.27 -0.81 14.96
CA SER A 23 -7.82 -0.79 14.71
C SER A 23 -7.14 -2.10 15.13
N THR A 24 -7.48 -2.65 16.30
CA THR A 24 -6.98 -3.95 16.76
C THR A 24 -7.35 -5.08 15.81
N ARG A 25 -8.60 -5.11 15.33
CA ARG A 25 -9.04 -6.11 14.35
C ARG A 25 -8.34 -5.97 13.01
N LEU A 26 -8.12 -4.74 12.54
CA LEU A 26 -7.33 -4.49 11.33
C LEU A 26 -5.87 -4.91 11.50
N PHE A 27 -5.30 -4.75 12.69
CA PHE A 27 -3.95 -5.23 12.99
C PHE A 27 -3.87 -6.76 12.87
N HIS A 28 -4.86 -7.51 13.38
CA HIS A 28 -4.92 -8.97 13.22
C HIS A 28 -5.11 -9.42 11.76
N VAL A 29 -5.69 -8.59 10.90
CA VAL A 29 -5.73 -8.85 9.45
C VAL A 29 -4.38 -8.55 8.79
N PHE A 30 -3.69 -7.52 9.26
CA PHE A 30 -2.42 -7.04 8.71
C PHE A 30 -1.24 -7.94 9.10
N GLU A 31 -1.05 -8.16 10.39
CA GLU A 31 0.16 -8.75 10.98
C GLU A 31 0.58 -10.09 10.37
N PRO A 32 -0.32 -11.06 10.12
CA PRO A 32 0.07 -12.36 9.57
C PRO A 32 0.71 -12.29 8.17
N SER A 33 0.58 -11.15 7.48
CA SER A 33 1.24 -10.94 6.19
C SER A 33 2.69 -10.49 6.33
N PHE A 34 3.04 -9.85 7.47
CA PHE A 34 4.30 -9.17 7.68
C PHE A 34 5.13 -9.75 8.85
N ASN A 35 4.58 -10.68 9.64
CA ASN A 35 5.21 -11.23 10.84
C ASN A 35 4.81 -12.70 11.16
N PRO A 36 5.67 -13.71 10.87
CA PRO A 36 6.77 -13.61 9.92
C PRO A 36 6.22 -13.28 8.53
N SER A 37 6.95 -12.48 7.75
CA SER A 37 6.47 -12.11 6.41
C SER A 37 6.31 -13.34 5.53
N ASN A 38 5.12 -13.48 4.94
CA ASN A 38 4.75 -14.51 3.97
C ASN A 38 4.39 -13.92 2.60
N ILE A 39 4.65 -12.63 2.38
CA ILE A 39 4.39 -11.96 1.12
C ILE A 39 5.70 -11.60 0.44
N TYR A 40 5.70 -11.68 -0.89
CA TYR A 40 6.90 -11.51 -1.70
C TYR A 40 6.65 -10.51 -2.82
N PHE A 41 7.65 -9.68 -3.08
CA PHE A 41 7.72 -8.79 -4.23
C PHE A 41 9.00 -9.11 -5.00
N ARG A 42 8.87 -9.48 -6.29
CA ARG A 42 9.99 -9.88 -7.16
C ARG A 42 10.93 -10.91 -6.52
N GLY A 43 10.38 -11.89 -5.80
CA GLY A 43 11.13 -12.97 -5.16
C GLY A 43 11.68 -12.66 -3.77
N HIS A 44 11.64 -11.41 -3.29
CA HIS A 44 12.12 -11.02 -1.97
C HIS A 44 10.97 -10.76 -1.00
N LYS A 45 11.17 -11.03 0.29
CA LYS A 45 10.15 -10.81 1.33
C LYS A 45 9.80 -9.32 1.43
N VAL A 46 8.53 -9.01 1.67
CA VAL A 46 8.12 -7.65 2.06
C VAL A 46 7.87 -7.60 3.55
N ILE A 47 8.66 -6.80 4.26
CA ILE A 47 8.61 -6.65 5.71
C ILE A 47 7.90 -5.36 6.06
N GLY A 48 7.00 -5.39 7.04
CA GLY A 48 6.39 -4.16 7.57
C GLY A 48 7.46 -3.28 8.21
N ARG A 49 7.65 -2.04 7.73
CA ARG A 49 8.64 -1.14 8.34
C ARG A 49 8.32 -0.94 9.80
N ARG A 50 9.33 -1.20 10.64
CA ARG A 50 9.26 -0.96 12.07
C ARG A 50 10.02 0.31 12.48
N ARG A 51 9.42 1.09 13.37
CA ARG A 51 10.08 2.16 14.15
C ARG A 51 9.44 2.17 15.54
N SER A 52 10.16 2.68 16.54
CA SER A 52 9.65 2.89 17.89
C SER A 52 8.49 3.89 17.85
N SER A 53 7.28 3.41 17.59
CA SER A 53 6.05 4.19 17.64
C SER A 53 5.36 3.94 18.98
N PRO A 54 5.07 4.98 19.78
CA PRO A 54 4.55 4.84 21.14
C PRO A 54 3.17 4.15 21.26
N GLN A 55 2.38 4.12 20.18
CA GLN A 55 0.93 3.91 20.30
C GLN A 55 0.41 2.54 19.81
N TYR A 56 1.11 1.84 18.90
CA TYR A 56 0.60 0.58 18.33
C TYR A 56 1.65 -0.55 18.21
N GLY A 57 2.80 -0.43 18.87
CA GLY A 57 3.81 -1.47 18.82
C GLY A 57 4.44 -1.62 17.44
N LEU A 58 5.69 -1.20 17.34
CA LEU A 58 6.66 -1.54 16.29
C LEU A 58 6.33 -1.17 14.83
N TYR A 59 5.12 -1.27 14.26
CA TYR A 59 4.88 -1.07 12.81
C TYR A 59 4.38 0.33 12.46
N GLU A 60 5.31 1.25 12.19
CA GLU A 60 5.04 2.58 11.64
C GLU A 60 4.17 2.51 10.36
N CYS A 61 4.42 1.50 9.51
CA CYS A 61 3.64 1.31 8.29
C CYS A 61 2.15 1.03 8.55
N PHE A 62 1.81 0.29 9.60
CA PHE A 62 0.41 0.02 9.94
C PHE A 62 -0.32 1.31 10.30
N GLN A 63 0.27 2.13 11.17
CA GLN A 63 -0.27 3.45 11.49
C GLN A 63 -0.44 4.31 10.23
N HIS A 64 0.56 4.35 9.35
CA HIS A 64 0.47 5.12 8.10
C HIS A 64 -0.66 4.65 7.18
N ILE A 65 -1.03 3.37 7.24
CA ILE A 65 -2.15 2.83 6.47
C ILE A 65 -3.48 3.25 7.07
N ILE A 66 -3.68 3.15 8.38
CA ILE A 66 -5.00 3.39 8.98
C ILE A 66 -5.25 4.86 9.38
N THR A 67 -4.23 5.72 9.27
CA THR A 67 -4.35 7.15 9.62
C THR A 67 -3.89 8.06 8.48
N LYS A 68 -4.38 9.31 8.49
CA LYS A 68 -3.88 10.41 7.66
C LYS A 68 -3.30 11.51 8.53
N ASP A 69 -2.42 12.33 7.97
CA ASP A 69 -1.99 13.55 8.64
C ASP A 69 -3.20 14.48 8.79
N ASN A 70 -3.30 15.17 9.93
CA ASN A 70 -4.22 16.28 10.09
C ASN A 70 -3.74 17.48 9.25
N ASP A 71 -4.62 18.46 9.05
CA ASP A 71 -4.35 19.60 8.17
C ASP A 71 -3.10 20.41 8.59
N ASP A 72 -2.83 20.46 9.88
CA ASP A 72 -1.66 21.09 10.49
C ASP A 72 -0.41 20.19 10.55
N LYS A 73 -0.54 18.92 10.15
CA LYS A 73 0.49 17.86 10.16
C LYS A 73 1.13 17.63 11.53
N SER A 74 0.52 18.13 12.62
CA SER A 74 1.05 17.97 13.98
C SER A 74 0.70 16.61 14.57
N ALA A 75 -0.41 16.04 14.11
CA ALA A 75 -0.94 14.75 14.53
C ALA A 75 -1.53 13.96 13.36
N ARG A 76 -1.78 12.66 13.58
CA ARG A 76 -2.46 11.79 12.62
C ARG A 76 -3.84 11.43 13.16
N SER A 77 -4.86 11.52 12.32
CA SER A 77 -6.22 11.07 12.62
C SER A 77 -6.52 9.75 11.92
N PHE A 78 -7.37 8.94 12.55
CA PHE A 78 -7.89 7.71 11.95
C PHE A 78 -8.66 8.02 10.66
N ASP A 79 -8.40 7.24 9.60
CA ASP A 79 -9.04 7.40 8.30
C ASP A 79 -9.76 6.11 7.92
N PHE A 80 -11.09 6.13 8.00
CA PHE A 80 -11.93 4.97 7.69
C PHE A 80 -11.79 4.49 6.24
N GLU A 81 -11.56 5.39 5.29
CA GLU A 81 -11.38 5.01 3.88
C GLU A 81 -10.06 4.27 3.67
N ARG A 82 -8.99 4.71 4.32
CA ARG A 82 -7.72 3.97 4.25
C ARG A 82 -7.81 2.66 5.02
N ALA A 83 -8.37 2.70 6.23
CA ALA A 83 -8.45 1.58 7.15
C ALA A 83 -9.24 0.38 6.59
N LYS A 84 -10.39 0.62 5.96
CA LYS A 84 -11.22 -0.47 5.39
C LYS A 84 -10.54 -1.23 4.24
N ARG A 85 -9.45 -0.69 3.69
CA ARG A 85 -8.65 -1.26 2.58
C ARG A 85 -7.41 -1.99 3.06
N ILE A 86 -7.29 -2.37 4.34
CA ILE A 86 -6.09 -2.99 4.90
C ILE A 86 -5.61 -4.24 4.11
N LYS A 87 -6.54 -5.03 3.56
CA LYS A 87 -6.23 -6.22 2.76
C LYS A 87 -5.58 -5.88 1.41
N TRP A 88 -5.91 -4.72 0.86
CA TRP A 88 -5.45 -4.31 -0.47
C TRP A 88 -3.94 -4.16 -0.56
N VAL A 89 -3.26 -3.91 0.56
CA VAL A 89 -1.79 -3.88 0.63
C VAL A 89 -1.19 -5.19 0.12
N LYS A 90 -1.62 -6.31 0.72
CA LYS A 90 -1.19 -7.65 0.32
C LYS A 90 -1.63 -7.96 -1.10
N ASP A 91 -2.88 -7.64 -1.44
CA ASP A 91 -3.44 -7.93 -2.75
C ASP A 91 -2.61 -7.26 -3.87
N CYS A 92 -2.26 -5.99 -3.70
CA CYS A 92 -1.42 -5.25 -4.65
C CYS A 92 -0.02 -5.83 -4.77
N ILE A 93 0.62 -6.18 -3.65
CA ILE A 93 1.99 -6.70 -3.65
C ILE A 93 2.05 -8.08 -4.34
N CYS A 94 1.10 -8.96 -4.05
CA CYS A 94 1.16 -10.34 -4.50
C CYS A 94 0.54 -10.59 -5.88
N ASN A 95 -0.43 -9.78 -6.30
CA ASN A 95 -1.22 -10.05 -7.50
C ASN A 95 -1.00 -9.04 -8.64
N TYR A 96 -0.18 -7.99 -8.46
CA TYR A 96 0.05 -7.02 -9.53
C TYR A 96 0.57 -7.60 -10.86
N PRO A 97 1.41 -8.68 -10.91
CA PRO A 97 1.99 -9.11 -12.18
C PRO A 97 0.94 -9.63 -13.16
N ASP A 98 -0.07 -10.34 -12.65
CA ASP A 98 -1.12 -10.92 -13.49
C ASP A 98 -2.45 -11.02 -12.74
N CYS A 99 -3.53 -10.63 -13.42
CA CYS A 99 -4.87 -10.94 -12.96
C CYS A 99 -5.26 -12.33 -13.44
N LYS A 100 -5.14 -13.34 -12.57
CA LYS A 100 -5.49 -14.74 -12.88
C LYS A 100 -6.89 -14.96 -13.48
N LYS A 101 -7.83 -14.02 -13.28
CA LYS A 101 -9.19 -14.10 -13.82
C LYS A 101 -9.29 -13.66 -15.28
N CYS A 102 -8.50 -12.67 -15.72
CA CYS A 102 -8.69 -12.07 -17.05
C CYS A 102 -7.42 -11.57 -17.74
N SER A 103 -6.25 -11.72 -17.11
CA SER A 103 -4.97 -11.16 -17.56
C SER A 103 -5.07 -9.69 -17.97
N TYR A 104 -5.80 -8.92 -17.16
CA TYR A 104 -6.08 -7.49 -17.36
C TYR A 104 -6.81 -7.13 -18.67
N LYS A 105 -7.46 -8.09 -19.33
CA LYS A 105 -8.30 -7.81 -20.52
C LYS A 105 -9.59 -7.05 -20.18
N SER A 106 -10.10 -7.20 -18.97
CA SER A 106 -11.38 -6.61 -18.53
C SER A 106 -11.33 -5.91 -17.17
N CYS A 107 -10.16 -5.85 -16.53
CA CYS A 107 -9.93 -5.05 -15.33
C CYS A 107 -8.62 -4.25 -15.44
N GLU A 108 -8.47 -3.23 -14.60
CA GLU A 108 -7.30 -2.35 -14.57
C GLU A 108 -6.01 -3.14 -14.28
N LYS A 109 -4.97 -2.89 -15.09
CA LYS A 109 -3.59 -3.28 -14.78
C LYS A 109 -2.97 -2.23 -13.85
N PRO A 110 -2.35 -2.62 -12.73
CA PRO A 110 -1.67 -1.67 -11.85
C PRO A 110 -0.52 -0.95 -12.56
N LEU A 111 -0.34 0.34 -12.26
CA LEU A 111 0.82 1.10 -12.69
C LEU A 111 1.94 0.92 -11.67
N VAL A 112 3.03 0.26 -12.06
CA VAL A 112 4.15 -0.07 -11.16
C VAL A 112 5.45 0.54 -11.66
N TRP A 113 6.18 1.23 -10.78
CA TRP A 113 7.46 1.87 -11.16
C TRP A 113 8.40 2.07 -9.98
N GLU A 114 9.68 2.27 -10.33
CA GLU A 114 10.74 2.70 -9.42
C GLU A 114 10.88 4.23 -9.41
N GLU A 115 11.03 4.82 -8.22
CA GLU A 115 11.28 6.25 -8.03
C GLU A 115 12.40 6.47 -7.00
N GLN A 116 13.35 7.37 -7.29
CA GLN A 116 14.35 7.79 -6.32
C GLN A 116 13.74 8.76 -5.30
N TYR A 117 13.94 8.48 -4.02
CA TYR A 117 13.45 9.31 -2.92
C TYR A 117 14.51 9.39 -1.82
N LYS A 118 15.08 10.58 -1.58
CA LYS A 118 16.06 10.83 -0.50
C LYS A 118 17.19 9.76 -0.42
N GLY A 119 17.74 9.36 -1.57
CA GLY A 119 18.83 8.39 -1.65
C GLY A 119 18.43 6.92 -1.55
N VAL A 120 17.14 6.60 -1.50
CA VAL A 120 16.63 5.22 -1.60
C VAL A 120 15.72 5.06 -2.83
N THR A 121 15.64 3.85 -3.36
CA THR A 121 14.66 3.50 -4.39
C THR A 121 13.34 3.12 -3.73
N ARG A 122 12.23 3.70 -4.20
CA ARG A 122 10.87 3.30 -3.83
C ARG A 122 10.18 2.62 -4.98
N ILE A 123 9.44 1.57 -4.68
CA ILE A 123 8.50 0.96 -5.60
C ILE A 123 7.12 1.55 -5.31
N ARG A 124 6.44 2.02 -6.34
CA ARG A 124 5.05 2.49 -6.26
C ARG A 124 4.16 1.57 -7.06
N ILE A 125 3.05 1.15 -6.46
CA ILE A 125 2.01 0.34 -7.10
C ILE A 125 0.71 1.15 -7.01
N LEU A 126 0.28 1.73 -8.13
CA LEU A 126 -0.91 2.57 -8.21
C LEU A 126 -2.05 1.83 -8.89
N LEU A 127 -3.23 1.91 -8.29
CA LEU A 127 -4.52 1.53 -8.86
C LEU A 127 -5.36 2.80 -9.07
N PRO A 128 -5.27 3.46 -10.25
CA PRO A 128 -5.98 4.71 -10.48
C PRO A 128 -7.50 4.61 -10.29
N SER A 129 -8.14 3.56 -10.82
CA SER A 129 -9.59 3.37 -10.70
C SER A 129 -10.06 3.20 -9.26
N ALA A 130 -9.20 2.60 -8.41
CA ALA A 130 -9.47 2.38 -6.99
C ALA A 130 -8.93 3.49 -6.08
N ARG A 131 -8.25 4.49 -6.67
CA ARG A 131 -7.57 5.61 -6.01
C ARG A 131 -6.62 5.14 -4.90
N TYR A 132 -5.90 4.04 -5.13
CA TYR A 132 -5.12 3.38 -4.09
C TYR A 132 -3.66 3.27 -4.50
N LEU A 133 -2.76 3.58 -3.56
CA LEU A 133 -1.31 3.53 -3.76
C LEU A 133 -0.66 2.68 -2.67
N VAL A 134 0.23 1.77 -3.06
CA VAL A 134 1.16 1.07 -2.16
C VAL A 134 2.58 1.55 -2.45
N VAL A 135 3.35 1.79 -1.39
CA VAL A 135 4.74 2.25 -1.49
C VAL A 135 5.66 1.31 -0.71
N LEU A 136 6.61 0.71 -1.43
CA LEU A 136 7.70 -0.08 -0.86
C LEU A 136 9.02 0.69 -0.97
N GLU A 137 9.96 0.39 -0.09
CA GLU A 137 11.37 0.82 -0.18
C GLU A 137 12.21 -0.41 -0.52
N ASP A 138 13.07 -0.28 -1.54
CA ASP A 138 13.98 -1.33 -1.97
C ASP A 138 15.20 -1.38 -1.05
N ALA A 139 15.27 -2.45 -0.27
CA ALA A 139 16.39 -2.76 0.60
C ALA A 139 17.05 -4.08 0.23
N VAL A 140 16.80 -4.63 -0.97
CA VAL A 140 17.21 -5.98 -1.37
C VAL A 140 18.73 -6.14 -1.26
N LYS A 141 19.49 -5.16 -1.75
CA LYS A 141 20.97 -5.20 -1.71
C LYS A 141 21.54 -5.22 -0.28
N LYS A 142 20.84 -4.68 0.71
CA LYS A 142 21.34 -4.52 2.09
C LYS A 142 20.76 -5.54 3.06
N HIS A 143 19.51 -5.96 2.84
CA HIS A 143 18.70 -6.71 3.79
C HIS A 143 17.88 -7.83 3.14
N ASP A 144 18.07 -8.10 1.85
CA ASP A 144 17.34 -9.13 1.10
C ASP A 144 15.80 -9.02 1.21
N CYS A 145 15.31 -7.79 1.28
CA CYS A 145 13.89 -7.53 1.47
C CYS A 145 13.44 -6.19 0.88
N TYR A 146 12.13 -6.03 0.79
CA TYR A 146 11.47 -4.74 0.62
C TYR A 146 10.83 -4.32 1.94
N TYR A 147 10.87 -3.03 2.26
CA TYR A 147 10.11 -2.48 3.39
C TYR A 147 8.79 -1.88 2.91
N LEU A 148 7.66 -2.29 3.48
CA LEU A 148 6.41 -1.57 3.30
C LEU A 148 6.48 -0.24 4.04
N ILE A 149 6.39 0.87 3.30
CA ILE A 149 6.47 2.22 3.86
C ILE A 149 5.10 2.75 4.22
N THR A 150 4.15 2.63 3.30
CA THR A 150 2.76 3.08 3.46
C THR A 150 1.89 2.48 2.36
N ALA A 151 0.58 2.50 2.58
CA ALA A 151 -0.42 2.33 1.54
C ALA A 151 -1.68 3.10 1.91
N PHE A 152 -2.34 3.75 0.94
CA PHE A 152 -3.50 4.57 1.26
C PHE A 152 -4.42 4.83 0.07
N TYR A 153 -5.67 5.15 0.43
CA TYR A 153 -6.65 5.77 -0.46
C TYR A 153 -6.37 7.26 -0.62
N ALA A 154 -6.33 7.74 -1.86
CA ALA A 154 -6.17 9.15 -2.20
C ALA A 154 -7.54 9.82 -2.33
N HIS A 155 -7.79 10.84 -1.50
CA HIS A 155 -9.06 11.56 -1.49
C HIS A 155 -9.21 12.52 -2.68
N HIS A 156 -8.13 13.10 -3.19
CA HIS A 156 -8.16 14.15 -4.22
C HIS A 156 -7.68 13.68 -5.60
N ASP A 157 -8.35 14.11 -6.66
CA ASP A 157 -8.05 13.72 -8.05
C ASP A 157 -6.64 14.16 -8.47
N ASN A 158 -6.28 15.39 -8.10
CA ASN A 158 -4.96 15.96 -8.37
C ASN A 158 -3.82 15.06 -7.85
N TYR A 159 -4.06 14.30 -6.78
CA TYR A 159 -3.07 13.34 -6.28
C TYR A 159 -2.88 12.17 -7.25
N ILE A 160 -3.98 11.59 -7.73
CA ILE A 160 -3.95 10.48 -8.71
C ILE A 160 -3.31 10.95 -10.01
N ASP A 161 -3.63 12.15 -10.49
CA ASP A 161 -3.04 12.71 -11.69
C ASP A 161 -1.55 12.98 -11.54
N ALA A 162 -1.12 13.49 -10.38
CA ALA A 162 0.29 13.65 -10.06
C ALA A 162 1.04 12.31 -10.05
N GLU A 163 0.44 11.25 -9.51
CA GLU A 163 1.03 9.91 -9.51
C GLU A 163 1.07 9.28 -10.91
N ARG A 164 0.04 9.49 -11.74
CA ARG A 164 0.06 9.12 -13.17
C ARG A 164 1.19 9.83 -13.90
N ASN A 165 1.38 11.12 -13.66
CA ASN A 165 2.48 11.89 -14.25
C ASN A 165 3.87 11.41 -13.77
N ARG A 166 3.98 10.91 -12.53
CA ARG A 166 5.21 10.24 -12.06
C ARG A 166 5.45 8.93 -12.81
N TYR A 167 4.42 8.11 -12.99
CA TYR A 167 4.52 6.87 -13.76
C TYR A 167 4.93 7.12 -15.21
N GLU A 168 4.31 8.08 -15.91
CA GLU A 168 4.68 8.41 -17.30
C GLU A 168 6.13 8.90 -17.42
N ARG A 169 6.63 9.65 -16.43
CA ARG A 169 8.05 10.02 -16.37
C ARG A 169 8.95 8.80 -16.19
N ALA A 170 8.59 7.89 -15.28
CA ALA A 170 9.33 6.65 -15.07
C ALA A 170 9.34 5.77 -16.34
N LYS A 171 8.24 5.74 -17.10
CA LYS A 171 8.14 5.04 -18.37
C LYS A 171 9.15 5.55 -19.40
N ARG A 172 9.30 6.88 -19.53
CA ARG A 172 10.27 7.50 -20.46
C ARG A 172 11.72 7.14 -20.16
N ILE A 173 12.04 6.81 -18.92
CA ILE A 173 13.39 6.43 -18.48
C ILE A 173 13.51 4.91 -18.19
N ASN A 174 12.57 4.10 -18.68
CA ASN A 174 12.55 2.64 -18.52
C ASN A 174 12.62 2.16 -17.05
N LYS A 175 11.92 2.88 -16.16
CA LYS A 175 11.79 2.57 -14.73
C LYS A 175 10.44 1.99 -14.33
N THR A 176 9.61 1.59 -15.29
CA THR A 176 8.36 0.87 -15.03
C THR A 176 8.61 -0.62 -14.83
N ILE A 177 7.82 -1.24 -13.95
CA ILE A 177 7.80 -2.68 -13.70
C ILE A 177 6.50 -3.21 -14.32
N GLN A 178 6.60 -4.15 -15.26
CA GLN A 178 5.47 -4.68 -16.02
C GLN A 178 5.21 -6.15 -15.71
#